data_AF-A0A2B8A396-F1
#
_entry.id   AF-A0A2B8A396-F1
#
_cell.length_a   1.000
_cell.length_b   1.000
_cell.length_c   1.000
_cell.angle_alpha   90.00
_cell.angle_beta   90.00
_cell.angle_gamma   90.00
#
_symmetry.space_group_name_H-M   'P 1'
#
loop_
_entity.id
_entity.type
_entity.pdbx_description
1 polymer ?
#
loop_
_entity_poly.entity_id
_entity_poly.type
_entity_poly.pdbx_seq_one_letter_code
_entity_poly.pdbx_strand_id
1 'polypeptide(L)'
;MKNVKIIALLLFSLAFCLLMACDKKEKEAPDVRGQFLGAWKGSVSAESGVSGAGKLPDVPIAMAVTKTANTSNKLTFTPDDAYGAIMTAVVDGNAFTFDENTRSEDFKGKTRSVTTNGSGTINGNTMTISGTTRNEAPFATTESAWSMNLTKQ
;
A
#
# COMPACT_ATOMS: atom_id res chain seq x y z
N MET A 1 59.98 28.78 14.99
CA MET A 1 59.13 27.80 15.71
C MET A 1 57.68 28.24 15.99
N LYS A 2 57.26 29.48 15.70
CA LYS A 2 55.87 29.93 15.94
C LYS A 2 54.85 29.41 14.91
N ASN A 3 55.25 29.24 13.65
CA ASN A 3 54.33 28.87 12.56
C ASN A 3 53.91 27.39 12.58
N VAL A 4 54.74 26.49 13.13
CA VAL A 4 54.45 25.04 13.23
C VAL A 4 53.31 24.77 14.23
N LYS A 5 53.23 25.54 15.33
CA LYS A 5 52.18 25.40 16.34
C LYS A 5 50.80 25.85 15.82
N ILE A 6 50.76 26.85 14.95
CA ILE A 6 49.51 27.37 14.37
C ILE A 6 48.94 26.39 13.33
N ILE A 7 49.81 25.79 12.50
CA ILE A 7 49.40 24.80 11.50
C ILE A 7 48.87 23.52 12.18
N ALA A 8 49.53 23.06 13.25
CA ALA A 8 49.06 21.91 14.02
C ALA A 8 47.68 22.17 14.67
N LEU A 9 47.43 23.38 15.16
CA LEU A 9 46.15 23.76 15.77
C LEU A 9 45.00 23.83 14.72
N LEU A 10 45.29 24.35 13.53
CA LEU A 10 44.34 24.42 12.41
C LEU A 10 43.97 23.03 11.88
N LEU A 11 44.95 22.12 11.77
CA LEU A 11 44.71 20.74 11.34
C LEU A 11 43.90 19.96 12.37
N PHE A 12 44.13 20.18 13.67
CA PHE A 12 43.36 19.55 14.74
C PHE A 12 41.91 20.06 14.78
N SER A 13 41.70 21.37 14.57
CA SER A 13 40.37 21.98 14.47
C SER A 13 39.59 21.45 13.26
N LEU A 14 40.24 21.34 12.09
CA LEU A 14 39.62 20.84 10.87
C LEU A 14 39.24 19.35 10.99
N ALA A 15 40.10 18.54 11.62
CA ALA A 15 39.80 17.13 11.91
C ALA A 15 38.64 16.98 12.91
N PHE A 16 38.54 17.85 13.92
CA PHE A 16 37.45 17.83 14.89
C PHE A 16 36.11 18.26 14.27
N CYS A 17 36.11 19.25 13.38
CA CYS A 17 34.93 19.64 12.60
C CYS A 17 34.48 18.53 11.62
N LEU A 18 35.41 17.81 11.00
CA LEU A 18 35.11 16.67 10.12
C LEU A 18 34.51 15.47 10.88
N LEU A 19 34.95 15.23 12.12
CA LEU A 19 34.41 14.17 12.97
C LEU A 19 32.99 14.50 13.48
N MET A 20 32.71 15.76 13.82
CA MET A 20 31.35 16.18 14.24
C MET A 20 30.35 16.29 13.07
N ALA A 21 30.81 16.41 11.83
CA ALA A 21 29.94 16.43 10.65
C ALA A 21 29.51 15.02 10.17
N CYS A 22 30.10 13.96 10.72
CA CYS A 22 29.82 12.57 10.36
C CYS A 22 28.77 11.88 11.24
N ASP A 23 28.13 12.59 12.16
CA ASP A 23 26.92 12.12 12.86
C ASP A 23 25.64 12.55 12.13
N LYS A 24 25.66 12.52 10.80
CA LYS A 24 24.41 12.37 10.04
C LYS A 24 23.93 10.95 10.29
N LYS A 25 23.29 10.74 11.45
CA LYS A 25 22.26 9.71 11.55
C LYS A 25 21.32 9.98 10.40
N GLU A 26 21.45 9.18 9.35
CA GLU A 26 20.53 9.12 8.24
C GLU A 26 19.16 8.99 8.90
N LYS A 27 18.44 10.11 8.93
CA LYS A 27 17.19 10.22 9.67
C LYS A 27 16.25 9.36 8.86
N GLU A 28 16.15 8.09 9.27
CA GLU A 28 15.31 7.08 8.64
C GLU A 28 13.99 7.78 8.31
N ALA A 29 13.68 7.85 7.02
CA ALA A 29 12.54 8.62 6.56
C ALA A 29 11.32 8.22 7.41
N PRO A 30 10.54 9.18 7.93
CA PRO A 30 9.45 8.86 8.84
C PRO A 30 8.57 7.79 8.18
N ASP A 31 8.35 6.68 8.89
CA ASP A 31 7.59 5.55 8.38
C ASP A 31 6.12 5.97 8.18
N VAL A 32 5.81 6.40 6.96
CA VAL A 32 4.50 6.93 6.58
C VAL A 32 3.40 5.88 6.66
N ARG A 33 3.72 4.59 6.82
CA ARG A 33 2.71 3.53 6.92
C ARG A 33 1.83 3.67 8.16
N GLY A 34 2.32 4.32 9.21
CA GLY A 34 1.61 4.48 10.49
C GLY A 34 0.20 5.05 10.36
N GLN A 35 -0.03 5.93 9.38
CA GLN A 35 -1.35 6.54 9.16
C GLN A 35 -2.42 5.54 8.69
N PHE A 36 -2.01 4.51 7.94
CA PHE A 36 -2.92 3.49 7.39
C PHE A 36 -3.27 2.39 8.40
N LEU A 37 -2.45 2.19 9.45
CA LEU A 37 -2.61 1.07 10.36
C LEU A 37 -3.90 1.16 11.18
N GLY A 38 -4.49 0.00 11.47
CA GLY A 38 -5.66 -0.15 12.33
C GLY A 38 -6.84 -0.82 11.63
N ALA A 39 -8.01 -0.68 12.24
CA ALA A 39 -9.26 -1.21 11.71
C ALA A 39 -10.01 -0.12 10.91
N TRP A 40 -10.65 -0.54 9.84
CA TRP A 40 -11.35 0.29 8.88
C TRP A 40 -12.70 -0.35 8.55
N LYS A 41 -13.73 0.47 8.34
CA LYS A 41 -15.06 0.00 7.90
C LYS A 41 -15.62 0.88 6.80
N GLY A 42 -16.39 0.29 5.91
CA GLY A 42 -17.06 1.03 4.85
C GLY A 42 -17.92 0.13 3.98
N SER A 43 -17.98 0.49 2.69
CA SER A 43 -18.68 -0.30 1.68
C SER A 43 -17.84 -0.43 0.42
N VAL A 44 -18.05 -1.53 -0.30
CA VAL A 44 -17.54 -1.78 -1.64
C VAL A 44 -18.67 -1.50 -2.62
N SER A 45 -18.40 -0.64 -3.60
CA SER A 45 -19.25 -0.42 -4.77
C SER A 45 -18.54 -1.00 -6.00
N ALA A 46 -19.26 -1.76 -6.83
CA ALA A 46 -18.70 -2.36 -8.03
C ALA A 46 -19.67 -2.28 -9.21
N GLU A 47 -19.12 -2.24 -10.41
CA GLU A 47 -19.88 -2.42 -11.65
C GLU A 47 -19.71 -3.84 -12.17
N SER A 48 -20.79 -4.43 -12.67
CA SER A 48 -20.72 -5.75 -13.28
C SER A 48 -19.89 -5.69 -14.57
N GLY A 49 -18.91 -6.57 -14.70
CA GLY A 49 -18.12 -6.71 -15.93
C GLY A 49 -18.90 -7.40 -17.07
N VAL A 50 -20.17 -7.72 -16.84
CA VAL A 50 -21.10 -8.21 -17.86
C VAL A 50 -21.82 -7.02 -18.48
N SER A 51 -21.70 -6.87 -19.79
CA SER A 51 -22.36 -5.78 -20.54
C SER A 51 -23.87 -5.73 -20.25
N GLY A 52 -24.37 -4.54 -19.91
CA GLY A 52 -25.78 -4.28 -19.63
C GLY A 52 -26.27 -4.64 -18.23
N ALA A 53 -25.43 -5.21 -17.36
CA ALA A 53 -25.83 -5.61 -16.00
C ALA A 53 -25.77 -4.46 -14.97
N GLY A 54 -25.03 -3.38 -15.24
CA GLY A 54 -25.02 -2.17 -14.40
C GLY A 54 -24.30 -2.32 -13.05
N LYS A 55 -24.64 -1.43 -12.12
CA LYS A 55 -24.05 -1.37 -10.77
C LYS A 55 -24.51 -2.56 -9.91
N LEU A 56 -23.58 -3.21 -9.23
CA LEU A 56 -23.87 -4.23 -8.22
C LEU A 56 -24.29 -3.59 -6.89
N PRO A 57 -25.05 -4.29 -6.03
CA PRO A 57 -25.36 -3.79 -4.68
C PRO A 57 -24.10 -3.47 -3.89
N ASP A 58 -24.15 -2.40 -3.10
CA ASP A 58 -23.04 -2.04 -2.22
C ASP A 58 -22.95 -3.05 -1.08
N VAL A 59 -21.74 -3.56 -0.82
CA VAL A 59 -21.49 -4.60 0.18
C VAL A 59 -20.70 -3.99 1.35
N PRO A 60 -21.14 -4.13 2.61
CA PRO A 60 -20.36 -3.67 3.75
C PRO A 60 -19.05 -4.46 3.87
N ILE A 61 -18.00 -3.78 4.32
CA ILE A 61 -16.69 -4.40 4.53
C ILE A 61 -16.02 -3.82 5.78
N ALA A 62 -15.36 -4.67 6.56
CA ALA A 62 -14.32 -4.23 7.49
C ALA A 62 -12.96 -4.77 7.07
N MET A 63 -11.91 -4.06 7.48
CA MET A 63 -10.56 -4.34 7.05
C MET A 63 -9.55 -3.97 8.12
N ALA A 64 -8.62 -4.87 8.40
CA ALA A 64 -7.45 -4.60 9.20
C ALA A 64 -6.26 -4.29 8.29
N VAL A 65 -5.53 -3.21 8.60
CA VAL A 65 -4.32 -2.83 7.87
C VAL A 65 -3.12 -2.93 8.80
N THR A 66 -2.13 -3.71 8.40
CA THR A 66 -0.92 -4.00 9.17
C THR A 66 0.34 -3.77 8.33
N LYS A 67 1.49 -3.63 8.97
CA LYS A 67 2.78 -3.59 8.26
C LYS A 67 3.08 -5.00 7.72
N THR A 68 3.49 -5.09 6.46
CA THR A 68 4.00 -6.35 5.92
C THR A 68 5.38 -6.63 6.53
N ALA A 69 5.56 -7.83 7.08
CA ALA A 69 6.81 -8.23 7.74
C ALA A 69 8.02 -8.10 6.79
N ASN A 70 9.17 -7.71 7.34
CA ASN A 70 10.45 -7.60 6.63
C ASN A 70 10.43 -6.66 5.41
N THR A 71 9.51 -5.69 5.38
CA THR A 71 9.46 -4.64 4.35
C THR A 71 9.40 -3.26 5.01
N SER A 72 9.99 -2.25 4.36
CA SER A 72 9.97 -0.86 4.85
C SER A 72 8.80 -0.04 4.30
N ASN A 73 8.21 -0.45 3.17
CA ASN A 73 7.21 0.32 2.44
C ASN A 73 5.93 -0.46 2.11
N LYS A 74 5.75 -1.69 2.60
CA LYS A 74 4.52 -2.46 2.32
C LYS A 74 3.56 -2.56 3.50
N LEU A 75 2.27 -2.61 3.15
CA LEU A 75 1.12 -2.84 4.02
C LEU A 75 0.41 -4.12 3.59
N THR A 76 -0.17 -4.83 4.56
CA THR A 76 -1.07 -5.96 4.35
C THR A 76 -2.49 -5.54 4.75
N PHE A 77 -3.43 -5.73 3.82
CA PHE A 77 -4.85 -5.45 3.98
C PHE A 77 -5.60 -6.77 4.15
N THR A 78 -6.29 -6.92 5.27
CA THR A 78 -6.99 -8.15 5.67
C THR A 78 -8.47 -7.85 5.88
N PRO A 79 -9.36 -8.22 4.94
CA PRO A 79 -10.80 -8.05 5.08
C PRO A 79 -11.40 -9.00 6.12
N ASP A 80 -12.54 -8.65 6.71
CA ASP A 80 -13.21 -9.37 7.81
C ASP A 80 -14.10 -10.56 7.38
N ASP A 81 -14.63 -10.56 6.15
CA ASP A 81 -15.53 -11.61 5.64
C ASP A 81 -15.13 -12.14 4.24
N ALA A 82 -15.68 -13.31 3.90
CA ALA A 82 -15.29 -14.33 2.91
C ALA A 82 -15.10 -13.89 1.45
N TYR A 83 -15.39 -12.64 1.10
CA TYR A 83 -15.37 -12.14 -0.27
C TYR A 83 -14.06 -11.45 -0.67
N GLY A 84 -13.24 -11.03 0.31
CA GLY A 84 -11.99 -10.29 0.05
C GLY A 84 -10.75 -11.18 0.10
N ALA A 85 -9.84 -11.01 -0.87
CA ALA A 85 -8.49 -11.55 -0.75
C ALA A 85 -7.65 -10.70 0.20
N ILE A 86 -6.70 -11.33 0.88
CA ILE A 86 -5.59 -10.58 1.50
C ILE A 86 -4.79 -9.93 0.37
N MET A 87 -4.54 -8.64 0.48
CA MET A 87 -3.77 -7.87 -0.50
C MET A 87 -2.60 -7.19 0.16
N THR A 88 -1.47 -7.11 -0.54
CA THR A 88 -0.32 -6.31 -0.14
C THR A 88 -0.23 -5.06 -1.01
N ALA A 89 0.21 -3.95 -0.44
CA ALA A 89 0.38 -2.70 -1.18
C ALA A 89 1.70 -2.02 -0.85
N VAL A 90 2.29 -1.36 -1.85
CA VAL A 90 3.41 -0.44 -1.70
C VAL A 90 2.88 0.94 -1.33
N VAL A 91 3.47 1.59 -0.33
CA VAL A 91 3.09 2.92 0.15
C VAL A 91 4.03 3.99 -0.39
N ASP A 92 3.44 5.10 -0.83
CA ASP A 92 4.13 6.32 -1.22
C ASP A 92 3.38 7.55 -0.65
N GLY A 93 3.92 8.12 0.42
CA GLY A 93 3.27 9.21 1.16
C GLY A 93 1.87 8.81 1.65
N ASN A 94 0.85 9.53 1.19
CA ASN A 94 -0.56 9.30 1.52
C ASN A 94 -1.27 8.37 0.53
N ALA A 95 -0.55 7.81 -0.44
CA ALA A 95 -1.07 6.87 -1.41
C ALA A 95 -0.49 5.47 -1.20
N PHE A 96 -1.18 4.48 -1.75
CA PHE A 96 -0.66 3.12 -1.89
C PHE A 96 -1.16 2.48 -3.19
N THR A 97 -0.41 1.51 -3.67
CA THR A 97 -0.76 0.70 -4.85
C THR A 97 -0.67 -0.77 -4.47
N PHE A 98 -1.73 -1.53 -4.70
CA PHE A 98 -1.72 -2.97 -4.47
C PHE A 98 -0.76 -3.67 -5.42
N ASP A 99 -0.06 -4.69 -4.90
CA ASP A 99 0.56 -5.68 -5.75
C ASP A 99 -0.53 -6.41 -6.55
N GLU A 100 -0.24 -6.75 -7.81
CA GLU A 100 -1.17 -7.54 -8.61
C GLU A 100 -1.40 -8.90 -7.97
N ASN A 101 -2.67 -9.24 -7.74
CA ASN A 101 -3.07 -10.52 -7.18
C ASN A 101 -3.84 -11.31 -8.23
N THR A 102 -3.19 -12.34 -8.77
CA THR A 102 -3.80 -13.29 -9.70
C THR A 102 -4.02 -14.62 -9.01
N ARG A 103 -5.26 -15.10 -9.01
CA ARG A 103 -5.66 -16.39 -8.44
C ARG A 103 -6.43 -17.22 -9.45
N SER A 104 -6.18 -18.53 -9.45
CA SER A 104 -6.96 -19.48 -10.23
C SER A 104 -8.11 -20.02 -9.38
N GLU A 105 -9.30 -20.05 -9.94
CA GLU A 105 -10.50 -20.59 -9.30
C GLU A 105 -11.19 -21.59 -10.24
N ASP A 106 -11.68 -22.69 -9.70
CA ASP A 106 -12.52 -23.61 -10.46
C ASP A 106 -13.99 -23.18 -10.36
N PHE A 107 -14.60 -22.91 -11.52
CA PHE A 107 -16.00 -22.55 -11.63
C PHE A 107 -16.69 -23.46 -12.65
N LYS A 108 -17.63 -24.29 -12.20
CA LYS A 108 -18.38 -25.24 -13.04
C LYS A 108 -17.49 -26.17 -13.87
N GLY A 109 -16.40 -26.68 -13.27
CA GLY A 109 -15.47 -27.60 -13.93
C GLY A 109 -14.53 -26.94 -14.95
N LYS A 110 -14.43 -25.62 -14.94
CA LYS A 110 -13.47 -24.85 -15.73
C LYS A 110 -12.63 -23.98 -14.81
N THR A 111 -11.33 -23.95 -15.05
CA THR A 111 -10.44 -23.01 -14.38
C THR A 111 -10.63 -21.61 -14.97
N ARG A 112 -10.85 -20.63 -14.10
CA ARG A 112 -10.82 -19.20 -14.41
C ARG A 112 -9.65 -18.54 -13.68
N SER A 113 -9.06 -17.52 -14.29
CA SER A 113 -8.09 -16.64 -13.64
C SER A 113 -8.81 -15.37 -13.17
N VAL A 114 -8.55 -14.95 -11.94
CA VAL A 114 -9.06 -13.70 -11.37
C VAL A 114 -7.87 -12.83 -10.98
N THR A 115 -7.70 -11.73 -11.70
CA THR A 115 -6.64 -10.74 -11.45
C THR A 115 -7.27 -9.50 -10.84
N THR A 116 -6.76 -9.07 -9.68
CA THR A 116 -7.22 -7.85 -9.00
C THR A 116 -6.07 -6.89 -8.82
N ASN A 117 -6.30 -5.64 -9.23
CA ASN A 117 -5.38 -4.51 -9.12
C ASN A 117 -6.11 -3.31 -8.52
N GLY A 118 -5.38 -2.42 -7.86
CA GLY A 118 -5.97 -1.20 -7.35
C GLY A 118 -4.99 -0.30 -6.64
N SER A 119 -5.47 0.87 -6.26
CA SER A 119 -4.72 1.86 -5.51
C SER A 119 -5.66 2.61 -4.58
N GLY A 120 -5.09 3.32 -3.61
CA GLY A 120 -5.86 4.14 -2.71
C GLY A 120 -5.08 5.28 -2.12
N THR A 121 -5.82 6.17 -1.47
CA THR A 121 -5.29 7.33 -0.76
C THR A 121 -5.95 7.46 0.60
N ILE A 122 -5.21 7.99 1.56
CA ILE A 122 -5.72 8.34 2.88
C ILE A 122 -5.81 9.86 3.05
N ASN A 123 -6.90 10.31 3.65
CA ASN A 123 -7.09 11.68 4.09
C ASN A 123 -7.67 11.68 5.51
N GLY A 124 -6.80 11.85 6.50
CA GLY A 124 -7.16 11.76 7.91
C GLY A 124 -7.72 10.38 8.27
N ASN A 125 -8.98 10.34 8.69
CA ASN A 125 -9.67 9.11 9.09
C ASN A 125 -10.43 8.44 7.94
N THR A 126 -10.27 8.91 6.70
CA THR A 126 -10.91 8.36 5.52
C THR A 126 -9.89 7.76 4.57
N MET A 127 -10.20 6.61 3.99
CA MET A 127 -9.41 5.95 2.97
C MET A 127 -10.29 5.65 1.77
N THR A 128 -9.90 6.15 0.61
CA THR A 128 -10.56 5.85 -0.66
C THR A 128 -9.69 4.89 -1.44
N ILE A 129 -10.28 3.81 -1.94
CA ILE A 129 -9.61 2.77 -2.70
C ILE A 129 -10.39 2.53 -3.98
N SER A 130 -9.72 2.30 -5.08
CA SER A 130 -10.35 1.88 -6.33
C SER A 130 -9.47 0.89 -7.06
N GLY A 131 -10.10 0.10 -7.92
CA GLY A 131 -9.37 -0.90 -8.67
C GLY A 131 -10.23 -1.59 -9.69
N THR A 132 -9.63 -2.61 -10.29
CA THR A 132 -10.28 -3.47 -11.26
C THR A 132 -10.11 -4.93 -10.87
N THR A 133 -11.10 -5.72 -11.24
CA THR A 133 -11.04 -7.17 -11.17
C THR A 133 -11.32 -7.71 -12.56
N ARG A 134 -10.33 -8.39 -13.14
CA ARG A 134 -10.44 -9.09 -14.41
C ARG A 134 -10.67 -10.56 -14.13
N ASN A 135 -11.72 -11.12 -14.73
CA ASN A 135 -12.00 -12.54 -14.74
C ASN A 135 -11.77 -13.07 -16.14
N GLU A 136 -10.84 -14.02 -16.30
CA GLU A 136 -10.52 -14.68 -17.56
C GLU A 136 -10.94 -16.14 -17.50
N ALA A 137 -11.80 -16.54 -18.44
CA ALA A 137 -12.21 -17.92 -18.67
C ALA A 137 -11.94 -18.28 -20.14
N PRO A 138 -11.91 -19.58 -20.52
CA PRO A 138 -11.49 -20.01 -21.86
C PRO A 138 -12.19 -19.35 -23.07
N PHE A 139 -13.36 -18.74 -22.87
CA PHE A 139 -14.16 -18.09 -23.93
C PHE A 139 -14.73 -16.73 -23.54
N ALA A 140 -14.33 -16.17 -22.39
CA ALA A 140 -14.87 -14.91 -21.91
C ALA A 140 -13.90 -14.22 -20.97
N THR A 141 -13.71 -12.92 -21.20
CA THR A 141 -13.03 -12.02 -20.26
C THR A 141 -14.02 -10.95 -19.84
N THR A 142 -14.19 -10.77 -18.53
CA THR A 142 -15.00 -9.70 -17.96
C THR A 142 -14.15 -8.88 -17.02
N GLU A 143 -14.27 -7.57 -17.09
CA GLU A 143 -13.54 -6.65 -16.20
C GLU A 143 -14.54 -5.78 -15.46
N SER A 144 -14.40 -5.73 -14.14
CA SER A 144 -15.22 -4.94 -13.25
C SER A 144 -14.38 -3.86 -12.60
N ALA A 145 -14.88 -2.63 -12.58
CA ALA A 145 -14.34 -1.58 -11.71
C ALA A 145 -15.00 -1.66 -10.33
N TRP A 146 -14.23 -1.38 -9.29
CA TRP A 146 -14.71 -1.30 -7.93
C TRP A 146 -14.09 -0.12 -7.19
N SER A 147 -14.78 0.33 -6.15
CA SER A 147 -14.31 1.38 -5.25
C SER A 147 -14.75 1.10 -3.82
N MET A 148 -13.96 1.59 -2.86
CA MET A 148 -14.26 1.54 -1.44
C MET A 148 -14.02 2.91 -0.83
N ASN A 149 -14.91 3.29 0.08
CA ASN A 149 -14.68 4.39 1.00
C ASN A 149 -14.74 3.85 2.41
N LEU A 150 -13.60 3.89 3.10
CA LEU A 150 -13.42 3.34 4.43
C LEU A 150 -13.19 4.45 5.45
N THR A 151 -13.70 4.24 6.65
CA THR A 151 -13.51 5.11 7.82
C THR A 151 -12.79 4.36 8.92
N LYS A 152 -11.77 4.99 9.49
CA LYS A 152 -10.97 4.45 10.59
C LYS A 152 -11.85 4.23 11.83
N GLN A 153 -11.63 3.11 12.52
CA GLN A 153 -12.36 2.71 13.74
C GLN A 153 -11.58 3.06 15.00
#